data_AF-A0A924GNL0-F1
#
_entry.id   AF-A0A924GNL0-F1
#
_cell.length_a   1.000
_cell.length_b   1.000
_cell.length_c   1.000
_cell.angle_alpha   90.00
_cell.angle_beta   90.00
_cell.angle_gamma   90.00
#
_symmetry.space_group_name_H-M   'P 1'
#
loop_
_entity.id
_entity.type
_entity.pdbx_description
1 polymer ?
#
loop_
_entity_poly.entity_id
_entity_poly.type
_entity_poly.pdbx_seq_one_letter_code
_entity_poly.pdbx_strand_id
1 'polypeptide(L)'
;MIKHLAVIVFDVNETLSDMSPMADRFADVGAPGLMARVWFAGLLRDGFALTVAGTNEKFATIAAESLRENLTGLSLNRSVEEAVDYIMQGFASLSLHPDVAGAVRTFAAS
;
A
#
# COMPACT_ATOMS: atom_id res chain seq x y z
N MET A 1 27.84 -11.76 24.31
CA MET A 1 28.37 -11.30 23.01
C MET A 1 27.28 -10.45 22.38
N ILE A 2 27.40 -9.12 22.41
CA ILE A 2 26.40 -8.23 21.81
C ILE A 2 26.64 -8.27 20.30
N LYS A 3 25.62 -8.70 19.55
CA LYS A 3 25.67 -8.77 18.09
C LYS A 3 25.60 -7.34 17.58
N HIS A 4 26.69 -6.79 17.04
CA HIS A 4 26.67 -5.48 16.39
C HIS A 4 25.74 -5.57 15.16
N LEU A 5 24.62 -4.85 15.20
CA LEU A 5 23.76 -4.68 14.03
C LEU A 5 24.48 -3.74 13.07
N ALA A 6 25.12 -4.31 12.05
CA ALA A 6 25.85 -3.50 11.06
C ALA A 6 24.88 -2.72 10.14
N VAL A 7 23.70 -3.30 9.84
CA VAL A 7 22.67 -2.73 8.96
C VAL A 7 21.29 -3.25 9.39
N ILE A 8 20.28 -2.38 9.35
CA ILE A 8 18.86 -2.75 9.46
C ILE A 8 18.14 -2.30 8.18
N VAL A 9 17.38 -3.20 7.57
CA VAL A 9 16.57 -2.92 6.37
C VAL A 9 15.11 -3.04 6.77
N PHE A 10 14.32 -2.01 6.46
CA PHE A 10 12.89 -1.99 6.73
C PHE A 10 12.13 -2.12 5.43
N ASP A 11 11.17 -3.03 5.41
CA ASP A 11 10.04 -2.91 4.48
C ASP A 11 9.23 -1.66 4.84
N VAL A 12 8.56 -1.04 3.85
CA VAL A 12 7.90 0.27 4.02
C VAL A 12 6.39 0.14 4.11
N ASN A 13 5.76 -0.43 3.08
CA ASN A 13 4.31 -0.48 2.97
C ASN A 13 3.76 -1.43 4.03
N GLU A 14 2.74 -1.00 4.80
CA GLU A 14 2.17 -1.73 5.95
C GLU A 14 3.12 -1.90 7.15
N THR A 15 4.41 -2.12 6.93
CA THR A 15 5.42 -2.26 7.99
C THR A 15 5.75 -0.93 8.68
N LEU A 16 6.13 0.10 7.92
CA LEU A 16 6.37 1.45 8.45
C LEU A 16 5.13 2.33 8.31
N SER A 17 4.49 2.28 7.14
CA SER A 17 3.30 3.06 6.82
C SER A 17 2.04 2.41 7.38
N ASP A 18 1.19 3.21 8.04
CA ASP A 18 -0.11 2.77 8.51
C ASP A 18 -1.11 2.69 7.35
N MET A 19 -1.57 1.47 7.05
CA MET A 19 -2.54 1.19 6.00
C MET A 19 -4.00 1.37 6.44
N SER A 20 -4.26 1.57 7.74
CA SER A 20 -5.61 1.69 8.28
C SER A 20 -6.49 2.74 7.59
N PRO A 21 -5.98 3.93 7.17
CA PRO A 21 -6.80 4.95 6.49
C PRO A 21 -7.27 4.55 5.09
N MET A 22 -6.71 3.49 4.50
CA MET A 22 -7.11 3.07 3.15
C MET A 22 -8.55 2.56 3.09
N ALA A 23 -9.08 2.01 4.19
CA ALA A 23 -10.49 1.61 4.24
C ALA A 23 -11.43 2.80 3.99
N ASP A 24 -11.11 3.95 4.59
CA ASP A 24 -11.88 5.19 4.41
C ASP A 24 -11.72 5.71 2.98
N ARG A 25 -10.53 5.63 2.38
CA ARG A 25 -10.32 6.04 0.98
C ARG A 25 -11.22 5.27 -0.01
N PHE A 26 -11.44 3.99 0.23
CA PHE A 26 -12.37 3.19 -0.57
C PHE A 26 -13.84 3.57 -0.27
N ALA A 27 -14.20 3.76 0.99
CA ALA A 27 -15.53 4.20 1.38
C ALA A 27 -15.91 5.55 0.75
N ASP A 28 -14.96 6.50 0.71
CA ASP A 28 -15.13 7.83 0.15
C ASP A 28 -15.47 7.83 -1.34
N VAL A 29 -15.06 6.80 -2.10
CA VAL A 29 -15.39 6.66 -3.53
C VAL A 29 -16.68 5.88 -3.77
N GLY A 30 -17.33 5.39 -2.70
CA GLY A 30 -18.53 4.55 -2.76
C GLY A 30 -18.24 3.04 -2.82
N ALA A 31 -16.99 2.62 -2.68
CA ALA A 31 -16.62 1.20 -2.61
C ALA A 31 -16.64 0.68 -1.15
N PRO A 32 -16.90 -0.61 -0.91
CA PRO A 32 -16.75 -1.19 0.42
C PRO A 32 -15.32 -1.03 0.97
N GLY A 33 -15.17 -0.47 2.18
CA GLY A 33 -13.85 -0.25 2.79
C GLY A 33 -12.98 -1.51 2.96
N LEU A 34 -13.61 -2.69 3.09
CA LEU A 34 -12.90 -3.98 3.13
C LEU A 34 -12.08 -4.24 1.85
N MET A 35 -12.47 -3.66 0.71
CA MET A 35 -11.76 -3.81 -0.55
C MET A 35 -10.33 -3.28 -0.50
N ALA A 36 -10.00 -2.35 0.41
CA ALA A 36 -8.62 -1.90 0.60
C ALA A 36 -7.67 -3.06 0.91
N ARG A 37 -8.08 -3.98 1.80
CA ARG A 37 -7.27 -5.18 2.14
C ARG A 37 -7.21 -6.16 0.99
N VAL A 38 -8.33 -6.37 0.29
CA VAL A 38 -8.40 -7.29 -0.86
C VAL A 38 -7.52 -6.79 -2.00
N TRP A 39 -7.60 -5.50 -2.32
CA TRP A 39 -6.77 -4.85 -3.33
C TRP A 39 -5.28 -4.96 -3.00
N PHE A 40 -4.87 -4.63 -1.77
CA PHE A 40 -3.44 -4.70 -1.41
C PHE A 40 -2.90 -6.13 -1.49
N ALA A 41 -3.67 -7.13 -1.05
CA ALA A 41 -3.29 -8.53 -1.19
C ALA A 41 -3.19 -8.97 -2.67
N GLY A 42 -4.14 -8.53 -3.51
CA GLY A 42 -4.14 -8.76 -4.96
C GLY A 42 -2.94 -8.14 -5.64
N LEU A 43 -2.62 -6.88 -5.30
CA LEU A 43 -1.45 -6.15 -5.79
C LEU A 43 -0.14 -6.91 -5.52
N LEU A 44 0.06 -7.40 -4.29
CA LEU A 44 1.25 -8.19 -3.95
C LEU A 44 1.31 -9.50 -4.73
N ARG A 45 0.18 -10.22 -4.84
CA ARG A 45 0.07 -11.45 -5.63
C ARG A 45 0.46 -11.20 -7.09
N ASP A 46 -0.07 -10.14 -7.69
CA ASP A 46 0.14 -9.84 -9.12
C ASP A 46 1.58 -9.37 -9.36
N GLY A 47 2.17 -8.61 -8.43
CA GLY A 47 3.60 -8.28 -8.45
C GLY A 47 4.50 -9.51 -8.39
N PHE A 48 4.18 -10.50 -7.55
CA PHE A 48 4.90 -11.77 -7.52
C PHE A 48 4.73 -12.56 -8.82
N ALA A 49 3.51 -12.64 -9.35
CA ALA A 49 3.23 -13.34 -10.60
C ALA A 49 4.00 -12.73 -11.79
N LEU A 50 4.03 -11.39 -11.91
CA LEU A 50 4.78 -10.69 -12.93
C LEU A 50 6.29 -10.97 -12.83
N THR A 51 6.84 -10.95 -11.61
CA THR A 51 8.25 -11.26 -11.37
C THR A 51 8.57 -12.69 -11.83
N VAL A 52 7.73 -13.66 -11.49
CA VAL A 52 7.88 -15.06 -11.94
C VAL A 52 7.77 -15.18 -13.47
N ALA A 53 6.91 -14.37 -14.10
CA ALA A 53 6.76 -14.31 -15.56
C ALA A 53 7.90 -13.58 -16.27
N GLY A 54 8.91 -13.05 -15.55
CA GLY A 54 10.03 -12.32 -16.13
C GLY A 54 9.74 -10.85 -16.45
N THR A 55 8.63 -10.31 -15.92
CA THR A 55 8.21 -8.91 -16.11
C THR A 55 8.46 -8.13 -14.82
N ASN A 56 9.05 -6.94 -14.95
CA ASN A 56 9.29 -6.02 -13.83
C ASN A 56 8.70 -4.64 -14.15
N GLU A 57 7.46 -4.45 -13.73
CA GLU A 57 6.72 -3.20 -13.87
C GLU A 57 6.74 -2.42 -12.56
N LYS A 58 6.53 -1.10 -12.61
CA LYS A 58 6.50 -0.26 -11.41
C LYS A 58 5.33 -0.66 -10.51
N PHE A 59 5.60 -0.76 -9.21
CA PHE A 59 4.58 -1.07 -8.19
C PHE A 59 3.34 -0.16 -8.30
N ALA A 60 3.54 1.15 -8.48
CA ALA A 60 2.45 2.11 -8.62
C ALA A 60 1.59 1.88 -9.87
N THR A 61 2.18 1.40 -10.98
CA THR A 61 1.44 1.04 -12.19
C THR A 61 0.54 -0.16 -11.91
N ILE A 62 1.11 -1.24 -11.33
CA ILE A 62 0.35 -2.47 -10.99
C ILE A 62 -0.77 -2.13 -9.99
N ALA A 63 -0.48 -1.28 -9.01
CA ALA A 63 -1.42 -0.83 -7.99
C ALA A 63 -2.63 -0.10 -8.62
N ALA A 64 -2.37 0.84 -9.53
CA ALA A 64 -3.41 1.61 -10.22
C ALA A 64 -4.24 0.74 -11.17
N GLU A 65 -3.61 -0.15 -11.95
CA GLU A 65 -4.35 -1.08 -12.82
C GLU A 65 -5.23 -2.03 -12.00
N SER A 66 -4.70 -2.58 -10.90
CA SER A 66 -5.49 -3.41 -9.99
C SER A 66 -6.68 -2.64 -9.42
N LEU A 67 -6.55 -1.34 -9.10
CA LEU A 67 -7.70 -0.53 -8.69
C LEU A 67 -8.74 -0.39 -9.80
N ARG A 68 -8.33 -0.12 -11.04
CA ARG A 68 -9.27 -0.03 -12.18
C ARG A 68 -10.09 -1.31 -12.33
N GLU A 69 -9.44 -2.47 -12.24
CA GLU A 69 -10.10 -3.76 -12.30
C GLU A 69 -11.07 -3.97 -11.15
N ASN A 70 -10.64 -3.71 -9.91
CA ASN A 70 -11.45 -3.91 -8.70
C ASN A 70 -12.66 -2.97 -8.63
N LEU A 71 -12.54 -1.76 -9.16
CA LEU A 71 -13.59 -0.73 -9.09
C LEU A 71 -14.57 -0.78 -10.27
N THR A 72 -14.20 -1.44 -11.37
CA THR A 72 -15.06 -1.57 -12.54
C THR A 72 -16.37 -2.29 -12.19
N GLY A 73 -17.50 -1.71 -12.60
CA GLY A 73 -18.83 -2.28 -12.37
C GLY A 73 -19.43 -1.99 -10.99
N LEU A 74 -18.71 -1.30 -10.10
CA LEU A 74 -19.26 -0.80 -8.84
C LEU A 74 -20.01 0.52 -9.05
N SER A 75 -21.01 0.75 -8.21
CA SER A 75 -21.72 2.03 -8.13
C SER A 75 -20.90 3.06 -7.34
N LEU A 76 -19.89 3.65 -7.99
CA LEU A 76 -19.05 4.69 -7.40
C LEU A 76 -19.76 6.05 -7.41
N ASN A 77 -19.33 6.96 -6.54
CA ASN A 77 -19.81 8.35 -6.50
C ASN A 77 -19.04 9.32 -7.41
N ARG A 78 -18.09 8.80 -8.18
CA ARG A 78 -17.22 9.49 -9.12
C ARG A 78 -16.78 8.53 -10.23
N SER A 79 -16.05 9.01 -11.24
CA SER A 79 -15.52 8.09 -12.27
C SER A 79 -14.48 7.12 -11.71
N VAL A 80 -14.25 5.99 -12.39
CA VAL A 80 -13.23 5.01 -11.99
C VAL A 80 -11.85 5.66 -11.92
N GLU A 81 -11.47 6.47 -12.90
CA GLU A 81 -10.16 7.13 -12.89
C GLU A 81 -10.02 8.13 -11.73
N GLU A 82 -11.03 8.95 -11.45
CA GLU A 82 -11.00 9.86 -10.30
C GLU A 82 -10.93 9.10 -8.96
N ALA A 83 -11.56 7.92 -8.88
CA ALA A 83 -11.47 7.06 -7.70
C ALA A 83 -10.08 6.43 -7.56
N VAL A 84 -9.49 5.95 -8.65
CA VAL A 84 -8.12 5.42 -8.69
C VAL A 84 -7.13 6.49 -8.24
N ASP A 85 -7.21 7.69 -8.82
CA ASP A 85 -6.33 8.81 -8.47
C ASP A 85 -6.46 9.18 -6.99
N TYR A 86 -7.69 9.27 -6.48
CA TYR A 86 -7.95 9.58 -5.08
C TYR A 86 -7.36 8.54 -4.12
N ILE A 87 -7.55 7.25 -4.41
CA ILE A 87 -7.04 6.15 -3.59
C ILE A 87 -5.51 6.10 -3.66
N MET A 88 -4.92 6.24 -4.85
CA MET A 88 -3.46 6.23 -5.03
C MET A 88 -2.78 7.43 -4.35
N GLN A 89 -3.39 8.61 -4.40
CA GLN A 89 -2.94 9.76 -3.61
C GLN A 89 -3.00 9.47 -2.10
N GLY A 90 -4.08 8.83 -1.65
CA GLY A 90 -4.21 8.35 -0.28
C GLY A 90 -3.06 7.44 0.13
N PHE A 91 -2.80 6.41 -0.67
CA PHE A 91 -1.73 5.45 -0.45
C PHE A 91 -0.33 6.09 -0.42
N ALA A 92 -0.04 7.02 -1.33
CA ALA A 92 1.24 7.72 -1.38
C ALA A 92 1.46 8.70 -0.20
N SER A 93 0.40 9.03 0.54
CA SER A 93 0.41 10.00 1.66
C SER A 93 0.27 9.36 3.04
N LEU A 94 0.37 8.03 3.14
CA LEU A 94 0.18 7.32 4.41
C LEU A 94 1.24 7.74 5.43
N SER A 95 0.74 8.10 6.61
CA SER A 95 1.58 8.36 7.78
C SER A 95 2.26 7.08 8.27
N LEU A 96 3.34 7.25 9.05
CA LEU A 96 3.96 6.14 9.75
C LEU A 96 3.08 5.65 10.90
N HIS A 97 3.26 4.40 11.31
CA HIS A 97 2.78 3.95 12.61
C HIS A 97 3.39 4.82 13.73
N PRO A 98 2.66 5.12 14.83
CA PRO A 98 3.10 6.06 15.86
C PRO A 98 4.44 5.72 16.54
N ASP A 99 4.80 4.45 16.58
CA ASP A 99 5.99 3.91 17.25
C ASP A 99 7.25 3.92 16.37
N VAL A 100 7.10 3.98 15.04
CA VAL A 100 8.20 3.85 14.06
C VAL A 100 9.33 4.84 14.34
N ALA A 101 9.01 6.13 14.47
CA ALA A 101 10.05 7.15 14.65
C ALA A 101 10.83 6.96 15.96
N GLY A 102 10.18 6.48 17.01
CA GLY A 102 10.82 6.18 18.30
C GLY A 102 11.73 4.96 18.22
N ALA A 103 11.27 3.90 17.56
CA ALA A 103 12.02 2.67 17.37
C ALA A 103 13.28 2.90 16.52
N VAL A 104 13.16 3.62 15.39
CA VAL A 104 14.30 3.93 14.51
C VAL A 104 15.38 4.72 15.24
N ARG A 105 15.01 5.71 16.08
CA ARG A 105 15.99 6.45 16.91
C ARG A 105 16.70 5.55 17.92
N THR A 106 15.97 4.59 18.49
CA THR A 106 16.55 3.61 19.43
C THR A 106 17.57 2.72 18.73
N PHE A 107 17.25 2.22 17.53
CA PHE A 107 18.17 1.40 16.75
C PHE A 107 19.41 2.15 16.25
N ALA A 108 19.27 3.44 15.93
CA ALA A 108 20.41 4.26 15.51
C ALA A 108 21.40 4.55 16.64
N ALA A 109 20.97 4.42 17.90
CA ALA A 109 21.78 4.67 19.08
C ALA A 109 22.50 3.42 19.64
N SER A 110 22.24 2.23 19.05
CA SER A 110 22.81 0.94 19.44
C SER A 110 23.97 0.51 18.54
#